data_AF-A0A380DJR1-F1
#
_entry.id   AF-A0A380DJR1-F1
#
_cell.length_a   1.000
_cell.length_b   1.000
_cell.length_c   1.000
_cell.angle_alpha   90.00
_cell.angle_beta   90.00
_cell.angle_gamma   90.00
#
_symmetry.space_group_name_H-M   'P 1'
#
loop_
_entity.id
_entity.type
_entity.pdbx_description
1 polymer ?
#
loop_
_entity_poly.entity_id
_entity_poly.type
_entity_poly.pdbx_seq_one_letter_code
_entity_poly.pdbx_strand_id
1 'polypeptide(L)'
;MKYFCKHANIVFDASVMEIYCCLLNGHTLVIPDREERVNPTQLQQLINKHRVTVASIPLQMCSVMEDFYIEKLITGGATSTGKLC
;
A
#
# COMPACT_ATOMS: atom_id res chain seq x y z
N MET A 1 -17.81 0.19 -1.27
CA MET A 1 -16.85 -0.85 -0.84
C MET A 1 -15.54 -0.64 -1.59
N LYS A 2 -14.42 -0.47 -0.89
CA LYS A 2 -13.08 -0.23 -1.45
C LYS A 2 -12.11 -1.33 -1.02
N TYR A 3 -10.97 -1.46 -1.70
CA TYR A 3 -9.90 -2.41 -1.34
C TYR A 3 -8.71 -1.63 -0.80
N PHE A 4 -8.32 -1.91 0.45
CA PHE A 4 -7.18 -1.28 1.12
C PHE A 4 -6.04 -2.29 1.27
N CYS A 5 -4.89 -2.02 0.68
CA CYS A 5 -3.67 -2.82 0.91
C CYS A 5 -2.98 -2.44 2.24
N LYS A 6 -2.78 -3.44 3.10
CA LYS A 6 -1.95 -3.38 4.30
C LYS A 6 -0.52 -3.81 3.97
N HIS A 7 0.34 -2.87 3.62
CA HIS A 7 1.72 -3.17 3.27
C HIS A 7 2.60 -3.28 4.51
N ALA A 8 2.47 -2.36 5.48
CA ALA A 8 3.38 -2.26 6.62
C ALA A 8 3.44 -3.56 7.42
N ASN A 9 4.60 -3.91 7.99
CA ASN A 9 4.67 -4.99 8.97
C ASN A 9 3.82 -4.61 10.20
N ILE A 10 3.17 -5.58 10.85
CA ILE A 10 2.31 -5.36 12.03
C ILE A 10 3.04 -4.69 13.20
N VAL A 11 4.37 -4.78 13.24
CA VAL A 11 5.20 -4.12 14.26
C VAL A 11 5.38 -2.62 14.05
N PHE A 12 5.06 -2.09 12.86
CA PHE A 12 5.09 -0.65 12.58
C PHE A 12 3.72 -0.04 12.83
N ASP A 13 3.71 1.20 13.33
CA ASP A 13 2.52 2.00 13.61
C ASP A 13 1.61 2.22 12.38
N ALA A 14 2.19 2.34 11.18
CA ALA A 14 1.45 2.43 9.93
C ALA A 14 0.44 1.27 9.74
N SER A 15 0.73 0.08 10.27
CA SER A 15 -0.20 -1.06 10.19
C SER A 15 -1.49 -0.84 10.97
N VAL A 16 -1.45 -0.04 12.04
CA VAL A 16 -2.65 0.36 12.81
C VAL A 16 -3.56 1.19 11.91
N MET A 17 -3.01 2.20 11.24
CA MET A 17 -3.77 3.01 10.29
C MET A 17 -4.37 2.15 9.17
N GLU A 18 -3.59 1.27 8.54
CA GLU A 18 -4.05 0.40 7.45
C GLU A 18 -5.23 -0.49 7.89
N ILE A 19 -5.13 -1.14 9.06
CA ILE A 19 -6.16 -2.05 9.57
C ILE A 19 -7.41 -1.28 9.98
N TYR A 20 -7.27 -0.27 10.85
CA TYR A 20 -8.43 0.40 11.42
C TYR A 20 -9.13 1.33 10.42
N CYS A 21 -8.40 2.07 9.59
CA CYS A 21 -9.04 2.88 8.55
C CYS A 21 -9.77 1.99 7.52
N CYS A 22 -9.27 0.79 7.23
CA CYS A 22 -9.97 -0.16 6.37
C CYS A 22 -11.27 -0.65 7.02
N LEU A 23 -11.17 -1.23 8.22
CA LEU A 23 -12.30 -1.89 8.88
C LEU A 23 -13.40 -0.89 9.29
N LEU A 24 -13.02 0.28 9.83
CA LEU A 24 -13.97 1.30 10.27
C LEU A 24 -14.74 1.96 9.12
N ASN A 25 -14.20 1.91 7.89
CA ASN A 25 -14.88 2.42 6.69
C ASN A 25 -15.59 1.31 5.89
N GLY A 26 -15.67 0.08 6.42
CA GLY A 26 -16.29 -1.05 5.74
C GLY A 26 -15.62 -1.35 4.40
N HIS A 27 -14.29 -1.42 4.38
CA HIS A 27 -13.48 -1.79 3.22
C HIS A 27 -12.94 -3.21 3.34
N THR A 28 -12.48 -3.78 2.22
CA THR A 28 -11.79 -5.07 2.19
C THR A 28 -10.30 -4.87 2.40
N LEU A 29 -9.74 -5.53 3.41
CA LEU A 29 -8.31 -5.49 3.71
C LEU A 29 -7.56 -6.53 2.86
N VAL A 30 -6.64 -6.07 2.02
CA VAL A 30 -5.74 -6.92 1.22
C VAL A 30 -4.40 -6.99 1.93
N ILE A 31 -3.93 -8.19 2.23
CA ILE A 31 -2.66 -8.40 2.93
C ILE A 31 -1.71 -9.17 2.00
N PRO A 32 -0.65 -8.53 1.46
CA PRO A 32 0.37 -9.24 0.71
C PRO A 32 1.10 -10.22 1.62
N ASP A 33 1.54 -11.34 1.06
CA ASP A 33 2.43 -12.26 1.75
C ASP A 33 3.84 -11.65 1.92
N ARG A 34 4.81 -12.44 2.38
CA ARG A 34 6.17 -11.94 2.62
C ARG A 34 6.90 -11.58 1.33
N GLU A 35 6.73 -12.37 0.28
CA GLU A 35 7.41 -12.19 -1.01
C GLU A 35 6.78 -11.06 -1.80
N GLU A 36 5.44 -11.03 -1.86
CA GLU A 36 4.67 -9.97 -2.49
C GLU A 36 4.95 -8.61 -1.86
N ARG A 37 5.19 -8.55 -0.55
CA ARG A 37 5.47 -7.28 0.16
C ARG A 37 6.82 -6.67 -0.21
N VAL A 38 7.84 -7.47 -0.48
CA VAL A 38 9.22 -6.96 -0.71
C VAL A 38 9.60 -6.88 -2.18
N ASN A 39 8.82 -7.53 -3.05
CA ASN A 39 9.03 -7.52 -4.48
C ASN A 39 8.10 -6.50 -5.17
N PRO A 40 8.63 -5.44 -5.81
CA PRO A 40 7.80 -4.38 -6.40
C PRO A 40 6.87 -4.91 -7.50
N THR A 41 7.36 -5.84 -8.34
CA THR A 41 6.57 -6.43 -9.41
C THR A 41 5.42 -7.27 -8.88
N GLN A 42 5.66 -8.09 -7.86
CA GLN A 42 4.60 -8.89 -7.25
C GLN A 42 3.59 -8.01 -6.51
N LEU A 43 4.05 -6.95 -5.83
CA LEU A 43 3.18 -5.99 -5.17
C LEU A 43 2.25 -5.29 -6.18
N GLN A 44 2.79 -4.86 -7.33
CA GLN A 44 2.00 -4.29 -8.43
C GLN A 44 0.96 -5.27 -8.96
N GLN A 45 1.35 -6.54 -9.18
CA GLN A 45 0.44 -7.58 -9.63
C GLN A 45 -0.70 -7.79 -8.63
N LEU A 46 -0.41 -7.80 -7.32
CA LEU A 46 -1.42 -7.89 -6.27
C LEU A 46 -2.36 -6.67 -6.25
N ILE A 47 -1.80 -5.46 -6.37
CA ILE A 47 -2.56 -4.21 -6.45
C ILE A 47 -3.54 -4.26 -7.63
N ASN A 48 -3.07 -4.67 -8.80
CA ASN A 48 -3.86 -4.75 -10.03
C ASN A 48 -4.90 -5.88 -9.96
N LYS A 49 -4.52 -7.06 -9.46
CA LYS A 49 -5.39 -8.25 -9.30
C LYS A 49 -6.58 -7.95 -8.39
N HIS A 50 -6.36 -7.27 -7.26
CA HIS A 50 -7.40 -6.96 -6.29
C HIS A 50 -8.04 -5.58 -6.50
N ARG A 51 -7.59 -4.82 -7.50
CA ARG A 51 -8.06 -3.45 -7.78
C ARG A 51 -7.99 -2.58 -6.51
N VAL A 52 -6.83 -2.60 -5.87
CA VAL A 52 -6.58 -1.81 -4.65
C VAL A 52 -6.81 -0.33 -4.95
N THR A 53 -7.69 0.30 -4.17
CA THR A 53 -8.03 1.73 -4.34
C THR A 53 -7.45 2.61 -3.25
N VAL A 54 -7.05 2.02 -2.12
CA VAL A 54 -6.36 2.71 -1.03
C VAL A 54 -5.12 1.91 -0.64
N ALA A 55 -3.97 2.55 -0.46
CA ALA A 55 -2.79 1.87 0.06
C ALA A 55 -1.90 2.83 0.85
N SER A 56 -1.22 2.30 1.86
CA SER A 56 -0.05 2.94 2.43
C SER A 56 1.18 2.19 1.94
N ILE A 57 2.04 2.86 1.17
CA ILE A 57 3.26 2.25 0.60
C ILE A 57 4.43 3.14 0.96
N PRO A 58 5.49 2.62 1.61
CA PRO A 58 6.69 3.39 1.92
C PRO A 58 7.31 4.00 0.67
N LEU A 59 7.89 5.18 0.82
CA LEU A 59 8.43 5.94 -0.32
C LEU A 59 9.46 5.14 -1.13
N GLN A 60 10.32 4.36 -0.47
CA GLN A 60 11.33 3.55 -1.18
C GLN A 60 10.70 2.51 -2.10
N MET A 61 9.62 1.85 -1.65
CA MET A 61 8.89 0.87 -2.47
C MET A 61 8.14 1.57 -3.60
N CYS A 62 7.44 2.66 -3.29
CA CYS A 62 6.68 3.42 -4.28
C CYS A 62 7.56 3.97 -5.40
N SER A 63 8.82 4.34 -5.10
CA SER A 63 9.76 4.94 -6.06
C SER A 63 10.29 3.95 -7.11
N VAL A 64 10.18 2.65 -6.86
CA VAL A 64 10.63 1.58 -7.76
C VAL A 64 9.47 0.84 -8.43
N MET A 65 8.24 1.23 -8.13
CA MET A 65 7.05 0.74 -8.82
C MET A 65 6.76 1.65 -10.03
N GLU A 66 6.57 1.05 -11.20
CA GLU A 66 6.36 1.75 -12.47
C GLU A 66 4.92 1.64 -13.03
N ASP A 67 4.27 0.48 -12.88
CA ASP A 67 2.95 0.17 -13.46
C ASP A 67 1.90 -0.12 -12.38
N PHE A 68 1.38 0.95 -11.76
CA PHE A 68 0.27 0.84 -10.81
C PHE A 68 -0.56 2.12 -10.78
N TYR A 69 -1.85 1.97 -10.49
CA TYR A 69 -2.75 3.08 -10.21
C TYR A 69 -3.51 2.82 -8.91
N ILE A 70 -3.45 3.78 -7.99
CA ILE A 70 -4.16 3.74 -6.70
C ILE A 70 -4.85 5.09 -6.51
N GLU A 71 -6.17 5.07 -6.32
CA GLU A 71 -6.98 6.30 -6.16
C GLU A 71 -6.50 7.14 -4.96
N LYS A 72 -6.15 6.49 -3.85
CA LYS A 72 -5.62 7.14 -2.64
C LYS A 72 -4.37 6.45 -2.15
N LEU A 73 -3.23 7.06 -2.43
CA LEU A 73 -1.91 6.59 -1.98
C LEU A 73 -1.42 7.43 -0.80
N ILE A 74 -1.00 6.75 0.26
CA ILE A 74 -0.34 7.37 1.42
C ILE A 74 1.11 6.90 1.42
N THR A 75 2.05 7.83 1.39
CA THR A 75 3.49 7.55 1.43
C THR A 75 4.16 8.37 2.53
N GLY A 76 5.23 7.84 3.11
CA GLY A 76 5.93 8.46 4.23
C GLY A 76 7.11 7.62 4.72
N GLY A 77 7.73 8.06 5.81
CA GLY A 77 8.89 7.40 6.43
C GLY A 77 10.25 7.80 5.85
N ALA A 78 10.27 8.61 4.79
CA ALA A 78 11.48 9.20 4.21
C ALA A 78 11.15 10.52 3.52
N THR A 79 12.17 11.34 3.25
CA THR A 79 12.03 12.61 2.51
C THR A 79 11.65 12.34 1.06
N SER A 80 10.54 12.91 0.60
CA SER A 80 10.12 12.86 -0.80
C SER A 80 10.89 13.88 -1.64
N THR A 81 11.36 13.46 -2.81
CA THR A 81 11.77 14.37 -3.89
C THR A 81 10.56 14.67 -4.78
N GLY A 82 10.54 15.84 -5.44
CA GLY A 82 9.34 16.39 -6.12
C GLY A 82 8.72 15.57 -7.25
N LYS A 83 9.22 14.36 -7.54
CA LYS A 83 8.64 13.40 -8.49
C LYS A 83 7.41 12.67 -7.92
N LEU A 84 7.23 12.69 -6.60
CA LEU A 84 6.15 12.01 -5.85
C LEU A 84 5.31 12.98 -4.97
N CYS A 85 5.55 14.30 -5.07
CA CYS A 85 4.78 15.34 -4.38
C CYS A 85 3.76 15.99 -5.30
#